data_AF-A0A2T1D686-F1
#
_entry.id   AF-A0A2T1D686-F1
#
_cell.length_a   1.000
_cell.length_b   1.000
_cell.length_c   1.000
_cell.angle_alpha   90.00
_cell.angle_beta   90.00
_cell.angle_gamma   90.00
#
_symmetry.space_group_name_H-M   'P 1'
#
loop_
_entity.id
_entity.type
_entity.pdbx_description
1 polymer ?
#
loop_
_entity_poly.entity_id
_entity_poly.type
_entity_poly.pdbx_seq_one_letter_code
_entity_poly.pdbx_strand_id
1 'polypeptide(L)'
;MGYQSFSKKEIDDTQGTPGWLELYDLSLHQAMEARKPVGAYIEGIIGINGNFFPTSEILGKAIAKSEKISHTPGWVELKTLTFHSDVEAVAPNPPYIRGDMDKAAHFHPNEPFKIVFS
;
A
#
# COMPACT_ATOMS: atom_id res chain seq x y z
N MET A 1 -44.22 10.20 -16.74
CA MET A 1 -42.88 10.62 -17.19
C MET A 1 -41.88 9.99 -16.25
N GLY A 2 -41.20 8.93 -16.70
CA GLY A 2 -40.24 8.19 -15.88
C GLY A 2 -38.85 8.78 -16.04
N TYR A 3 -38.26 9.22 -14.94
CA TYR A 3 -36.82 9.46 -14.90
C TYR A 3 -36.16 8.10 -14.66
N GLN A 4 -35.48 7.58 -15.67
CA GLN A 4 -34.56 6.46 -15.46
C GLN A 4 -33.38 6.97 -14.65
N SER A 5 -33.32 6.53 -13.39
CA SER A 5 -32.18 6.71 -12.53
C SER A 5 -31.06 5.82 -13.07
N PHE A 6 -30.06 6.42 -13.72
CA PHE A 6 -28.84 5.71 -14.08
C PHE A 6 -28.18 5.26 -12.78
N SER A 7 -28.23 3.96 -12.48
CA SER A 7 -27.37 3.39 -11.45
C SER A 7 -25.94 3.67 -11.89
N LYS A 8 -25.19 4.42 -11.08
CA LYS A 8 -23.73 4.39 -11.15
C LYS A 8 -23.37 2.91 -11.02
N LYS A 9 -23.02 2.30 -12.15
CA LYS A 9 -22.42 0.97 -12.17
C LYS A 9 -21.20 1.11 -11.27
N GLU A 10 -21.26 0.58 -10.06
CA GLU A 10 -20.11 0.48 -9.18
C GLU A 10 -19.03 -0.18 -10.04
N ILE A 11 -18.00 0.59 -10.38
CA ILE A 11 -16.85 0.03 -11.07
C ILE A 11 -16.28 -0.94 -10.06
N ASP A 12 -16.31 -2.23 -10.41
CA ASP A 12 -15.67 -3.25 -9.62
C ASP A 12 -14.17 -2.97 -9.67
N ASP A 13 -13.67 -2.24 -8.66
CA ASP A 13 -12.27 -1.82 -8.54
C ASP A 13 -11.32 -3.04 -8.52
N THR A 14 -11.84 -4.26 -8.36
CA THR A 14 -11.06 -5.51 -8.42
C THR A 14 -10.80 -6.00 -9.86
N GLN A 15 -11.37 -5.37 -10.89
CA GLN A 15 -11.02 -5.61 -12.31
C GLN A 15 -9.68 -4.97 -12.73
N GLY A 16 -8.71 -5.00 -11.81
CA GLY A 16 -7.38 -4.45 -12.01
C GLY A 16 -6.41 -5.41 -12.69
N THR A 17 -5.16 -4.99 -12.83
CA THR A 17 -4.06 -5.85 -13.30
C THR A 17 -3.27 -6.43 -12.13
N PRO A 18 -2.81 -7.68 -12.22
CA PRO A 18 -1.88 -8.22 -11.23
C PRO A 18 -0.58 -7.41 -11.18
N GLY A 19 -0.06 -7.24 -9.98
CA GLY A 19 1.17 -6.48 -9.74
C GLY A 19 1.69 -6.65 -8.33
N TRP A 20 2.63 -5.78 -7.97
CA TRP A 20 3.15 -5.71 -6.61
C TRP A 20 3.36 -4.26 -6.17
N LEU A 21 3.33 -4.06 -4.87
CA LEU A 21 3.71 -2.83 -4.18
C LEU A 21 5.09 -3.03 -3.54
N GLU A 22 6.06 -2.18 -3.87
CA GLU A 22 7.31 -2.10 -3.11
C GLU A 22 7.11 -1.23 -1.87
N LEU A 23 7.41 -1.76 -0.69
CA LEU A 23 7.13 -1.03 0.55
C LEU A 23 8.11 0.11 0.79
N TYR A 24 9.30 0.07 0.20
CA TYR A 24 10.33 1.06 0.49
C TYR A 24 9.99 2.44 -0.06
N ASP A 25 9.48 2.55 -1.28
CA ASP A 25 9.13 3.80 -1.95
C ASP A 25 7.64 3.90 -2.30
N LEU A 26 6.84 2.91 -1.90
CA LEU A 26 5.42 2.78 -2.17
C LEU A 26 5.08 2.76 -3.68
N SER A 27 5.99 2.26 -4.51
CA SER A 27 5.76 2.15 -5.95
C SER A 27 4.89 0.94 -6.30
N LEU A 28 3.99 1.13 -7.25
CA LEU A 28 3.22 0.05 -7.86
C LEU A 28 3.88 -0.40 -9.16
N HIS A 29 3.98 -1.71 -9.30
CA HIS A 29 4.56 -2.36 -10.47
C HIS A 29 3.62 -3.41 -11.02
N GLN A 30 3.49 -3.46 -12.34
CA GLN A 30 2.69 -4.49 -13.01
C GLN A 30 3.47 -5.80 -13.08
N ALA A 31 2.78 -6.93 -12.95
CA ALA A 31 3.40 -8.27 -13.01
C ALA A 31 4.16 -8.54 -14.33
N MET A 32 3.85 -7.81 -15.40
CA MET A 32 4.53 -7.91 -16.70
C MET A 32 5.87 -7.18 -16.77
N GLU A 33 6.22 -6.36 -15.79
CA GLU A 33 7.49 -5.66 -15.78
C GLU A 33 8.65 -6.67 -15.63
N ALA A 34 9.65 -6.59 -16.49
CA ALA A 34 10.81 -7.48 -16.48
C ALA A 34 11.83 -7.14 -15.38
N ARG A 35 11.35 -6.74 -14.19
CA ARG A 35 12.14 -6.43 -13.00
C ARG A 35 11.66 -7.28 -11.83
N LYS A 36 12.57 -7.57 -10.90
CA LYS A 36 12.22 -8.21 -9.63
C LYS A 36 11.89 -7.13 -8.60
N PRO A 37 11.01 -7.42 -7.63
CA PRO A 37 10.80 -6.53 -6.49
C PRO A 37 12.10 -6.25 -5.74
N VAL A 38 12.27 -5.02 -5.28
CA VAL A 38 13.39 -4.62 -4.43
C VAL A 38 12.93 -4.50 -2.98
N GLY A 39 13.61 -5.21 -2.07
CA GLY A 39 13.29 -5.14 -0.65
C GLY A 39 12.06 -5.96 -0.25
N ALA A 40 11.25 -5.40 0.66
CA ALA A 40 9.97 -5.99 1.06
C ALA A 40 8.86 -5.49 0.13
N TYR A 41 7.95 -6.39 -0.25
CA TYR A 41 6.91 -6.11 -1.22
C TYR A 41 5.63 -6.91 -0.92
N ILE A 42 4.52 -6.54 -1.56
CA ILE A 42 3.23 -7.24 -1.46
C ILE A 42 2.68 -7.46 -2.86
N GLU A 43 2.25 -8.68 -3.16
CA GLU A 43 1.52 -8.99 -4.40
C GLU A 43 0.05 -8.60 -4.25
N GLY A 44 -0.54 -8.14 -5.34
CA GLY A 44 -1.93 -7.69 -5.32
C GLY A 44 -2.50 -7.37 -6.70
N ILE A 45 -3.70 -6.79 -6.68
CA ILE A 45 -4.39 -6.27 -7.86
C ILE A 45 -4.31 -4.74 -7.83
N ILE A 46 -3.84 -4.15 -8.92
CA ILE A 46 -3.81 -2.71 -9.15
C ILE A 46 -5.08 -2.32 -9.90
N GLY A 47 -6.02 -1.73 -9.19
CA GLY A 47 -7.30 -1.27 -9.73
C GLY A 47 -7.14 -0.10 -10.71
N ILE A 48 -8.20 0.16 -11.47
CA ILE A 48 -8.23 1.15 -12.57
C ILE A 48 -7.92 2.59 -12.07
N ASN A 49 -8.20 2.87 -10.79
CA ASN A 49 -7.98 4.17 -10.16
C ASN A 49 -6.62 4.28 -9.43
N GLY A 50 -5.72 3.30 -9.60
CA GLY A 50 -4.46 3.20 -8.85
C GLY A 50 -4.63 2.66 -7.42
N ASN A 51 -5.85 2.25 -7.05
CA ASN A 51 -6.09 1.56 -5.78
C ASN A 51 -5.39 0.20 -5.77
N PHE A 52 -4.76 -0.17 -4.66
CA PHE A 52 -4.08 -1.44 -4.52
C PHE A 52 -4.81 -2.39 -3.57
N PHE A 53 -5.04 -3.62 -4.02
CA PHE A 53 -5.74 -4.65 -3.26
C PHE A 53 -4.76 -5.80 -2.97
N PRO A 54 -4.25 -5.92 -1.73
CA PRO A 54 -3.25 -6.94 -1.41
C PRO A 54 -3.85 -8.34 -1.51
N THR A 55 -3.13 -9.26 -2.15
CA THR A 55 -3.49 -10.68 -2.28
C THR A 55 -2.49 -11.61 -1.59
N SER A 56 -1.38 -11.08 -1.10
CA SER A 56 -0.37 -11.80 -0.31
C SER A 56 -0.12 -11.14 1.03
N GLU A 57 0.60 -11.85 1.91
CA GLU A 57 1.31 -11.22 3.03
C GLU A 57 2.52 -10.39 2.53
N ILE A 58 3.29 -9.81 3.45
CA ILE A 58 4.55 -9.13 3.12
C ILE A 58 5.59 -10.17 2.75
N LEU A 59 6.14 -10.05 1.53
CA LEU A 59 7.16 -10.90 0.97
C LEU A 59 8.51 -10.16 0.90
N GLY A 60 9.57 -10.91 0.58
CA GLY A 60 10.91 -10.34 0.45
C GLY A 60 11.56 -9.97 1.78
N LYS A 61 12.55 -9.07 1.74
CA LYS A 61 13.31 -8.66 2.93
C LYS A 61 13.36 -7.14 3.01
N ALA A 62 12.87 -6.58 4.12
CA ALA A 62 12.83 -5.14 4.31
C ALA A 62 14.23 -4.51 4.23
N ILE A 63 14.30 -3.33 3.60
CA ILE A 63 15.52 -2.52 3.59
C ILE A 63 15.69 -1.93 4.98
N ALA A 64 16.90 -2.09 5.52
CA ALA A 64 17.20 -1.70 6.89
C ALA A 64 16.98 -0.20 7.11
N LYS A 65 16.28 0.12 8.20
CA LYS A 65 16.12 1.48 8.70
C LYS A 65 17.48 2.03 9.13
N SER A 66 17.85 3.22 8.67
CA SER A 66 19.06 3.91 9.12
C SER A 66 18.81 4.66 10.43
N GLU A 67 19.57 4.35 11.49
CA GLU A 67 19.48 5.03 12.79
C GLU A 67 19.93 6.50 12.76
N LYS A 68 20.68 6.89 11.72
CA LYS A 68 21.19 8.27 11.56
C LYS A 68 20.16 9.24 10.97
N ILE A 69 19.07 8.71 10.44
CA ILE A 69 18.01 9.49 9.79
C ILE A 69 16.85 9.62 10.78
N SER A 70 16.19 10.78 10.78
CA SER A 70 14.97 10.97 11.56
C SER A 70 13.81 10.28 10.86
N HIS A 71 12.97 9.62 11.65
CA HIS A 71 11.82 8.88 11.15
C HIS A 71 10.54 9.37 11.79
N THR A 72 9.45 9.31 11.04
CA THR A 72 8.10 9.63 11.51
C THR A 72 7.32 8.32 11.62
N PRO A 73 6.89 7.90 12.82
CA PRO A 73 6.10 6.69 12.97
C PRO A 73 4.68 6.92 12.45
N GLY A 74 4.08 5.87 11.89
CA GLY A 74 2.75 5.96 11.29
C GLY A 74 2.27 4.65 10.67
N TRP A 75 1.34 4.76 9.73
CA TRP A 75 0.77 3.65 8.99
C TRP A 75 0.69 3.99 7.51
N VAL A 76 0.86 2.99 6.64
CA VAL A 76 0.50 3.10 5.23
C VAL A 76 -0.82 2.37 5.02
N GLU A 77 -1.84 3.10 4.56
CA GLU A 77 -3.08 2.52 4.06
C GLU A 77 -2.82 1.89 2.69
N LEU A 78 -2.98 0.57 2.55
CA LEU A 78 -2.57 -0.13 1.33
C LEU A 78 -3.48 0.15 0.15
N LYS A 79 -4.75 0.49 0.38
CA LYS A 79 -5.68 0.80 -0.70
C LYS A 79 -5.24 2.03 -1.48
N THR A 80 -4.87 3.09 -0.78
CA THR A 80 -4.59 4.42 -1.34
C THR A 80 -3.10 4.76 -1.34
N LEU A 81 -2.27 3.92 -0.72
CA LEU A 81 -0.83 4.13 -0.48
C LEU A 81 -0.54 5.41 0.32
N THR A 82 -1.54 5.89 1.07
CA THR A 82 -1.40 7.10 1.86
C THR A 82 -0.72 6.79 3.18
N PHE A 83 0.29 7.59 3.53
CA PHE A 83 0.92 7.55 4.85
C PHE A 83 0.14 8.43 5.84
N HIS A 84 -0.19 7.84 6.98
CA HIS A 84 -0.89 8.47 8.10
C HIS A 84 0.06 8.53 9.29
N SER A 85 0.49 9.72 9.69
CA SER A 85 1.43 9.89 10.81
C SER A 85 0.75 9.68 12.17
N ASP A 86 1.49 9.20 13.16
CA ASP A 86 0.98 9.07 14.54
C ASP A 86 0.55 10.39 15.18
N VAL A 87 1.15 11.49 14.73
CA VAL A 87 0.92 12.82 15.30
C VAL A 87 -0.45 13.36 14.88
N GLU A 88 -0.90 13.00 13.68
CA GLU A 88 -2.03 13.65 13.02
C GLU A 88 -3.22 12.71 12.82
N ALA A 89 -3.06 11.39 13.01
CA ALA A 89 -4.05 10.41 12.61
C ALA A 89 -4.36 9.32 13.67
N VAL A 90 -5.62 8.87 13.67
CA VAL A 90 -6.03 7.58 14.20
C VAL A 90 -5.68 6.50 13.16
N ALA A 91 -5.49 5.24 13.58
CA ALA A 91 -5.22 4.14 12.66
C ALA A 91 -6.18 4.17 11.44
N PRO A 92 -5.66 4.04 10.21
CA PRO A 92 -6.48 4.17 9.00
C PRO A 92 -7.41 2.97 8.82
N ASN A 93 -8.30 3.06 7.84
CA ASN A 93 -9.14 1.93 7.46
C ASN A 93 -8.25 0.77 6.94
N PRO A 94 -8.43 -0.46 7.43
CA PRO A 94 -7.75 -1.62 6.88
C PRO A 94 -8.03 -1.80 5.36
N PRO A 95 -7.10 -2.38 4.58
CA PRO A 95 -5.82 -2.93 5.04
C PRO A 95 -4.71 -1.88 5.16
N TYR A 96 -3.90 -1.98 6.22
CA TYR A 96 -2.76 -1.08 6.45
C TYR A 96 -1.54 -1.80 7.04
N ILE A 97 -0.38 -1.15 7.00
CA ILE A 97 0.88 -1.61 7.62
C ILE A 97 1.43 -0.54 8.55
N ARG A 98 1.90 -0.98 9.72
CA ARG A 98 2.61 -0.12 10.68
C ARG A 98 4.08 0.03 10.26
N GLY A 99 4.62 1.23 10.37
CA GLY A 99 6.04 1.46 10.12
C GLY A 99 6.48 2.87 10.43
N ASP A 100 7.61 3.21 9.84
CA ASP A 100 8.26 4.51 9.95
C ASP A 100 8.52 5.07 8.55
N MET A 101 8.26 6.36 8.36
CA MET A 101 8.60 7.08 7.14
C MET A 101 9.81 7.98 7.37
N ASP A 102 10.83 7.86 6.53
CA ASP A 102 11.98 8.76 6.57
C ASP A 102 11.70 10.09 5.85
N LYS A 103 12.65 11.03 5.93
CA LYS A 103 12.50 12.36 5.28
C LYS A 103 12.56 12.32 3.74
N ALA A 104 13.00 11.21 3.15
CA ALA A 104 13.00 10.99 1.71
C ALA A 104 11.75 10.24 1.24
N ALA A 105 10.74 10.09 2.11
CA ALA A 105 9.51 9.34 1.87
C ALA A 105 9.74 7.84 1.63
N HIS A 106 10.80 7.28 2.24
CA HIS A 106 10.95 5.84 2.30
C HIS A 106 10.25 5.24 3.51
N PHE A 107 9.45 4.20 3.28
CA PHE A 107 8.72 3.51 4.31
C PHE A 107 9.44 2.24 4.77
N HIS A 108 9.57 2.11 6.09
CA HIS A 108 10.19 0.99 6.76
C HIS A 108 9.13 0.28 7.61
N PRO A 109 8.65 -0.91 7.23
CA PRO A 109 7.63 -1.61 8.00
C PRO A 109 8.19 -2.07 9.35
N ASN A 110 7.37 -2.06 10.39
CA ASN A 110 7.76 -2.52 11.72
C ASN A 110 7.66 -4.04 11.83
N GLU A 111 8.54 -4.64 12.64
CA GLU A 111 8.38 -6.03 13.05
C GLU A 111 7.28 -6.17 14.12
N PRO A 112 6.48 -7.25 14.10
CA PRO A 112 6.45 -8.29 13.07
C PRO A 112 5.82 -7.75 11.78
N PHE A 113 6.46 -8.00 10.63
CA PHE A 113 5.97 -7.55 9.32
C PHE A 113 4.59 -8.14 9.04
N LYS A 114 3.53 -7.34 9.27
CA LYS A 114 2.14 -7.78 9.16
C LYS A 114 1.28 -6.73 8.50
N ILE A 115 0.38 -7.21 7.64
CA ILE A 115 -0.75 -6.45 7.14
C ILE A 115 -1.89 -6.61 8.15
N VAL A 116 -2.48 -5.50 8.57
CA VAL A 116 -3.68 -5.52 9.40
C VAL A 116 -4.89 -5.48 8.49
N PHE A 117 -5.72 -6.51 8.56
CA PHE A 117 -7.03 -6.59 7.90
C PHE A 117 -8.15 -6.32 8.92
N SER A 118 -9.32 -5.91 8.44
CA SER A 118 -10.54 -5.69 9.24
C SER A 118 -11.08 -6.98 9.85
#